data_AF-A0A162FL43-F1
#
_entry.id   AF-A0A162FL43-F1
#
_cell.length_a   1.000
_cell.length_b   1.000
_cell.length_c   1.000
_cell.angle_alpha   90.00
_cell.angle_beta   90.00
_cell.angle_gamma   90.00
#
_symmetry.space_group_name_H-M   'P 1'
#
loop_
_entity.id
_entity.type
_entity.pdbx_description
1 polymer ?
#
loop_
_entity_poly.entity_id
_entity_poly.type
_entity_poly.pdbx_seq_one_letter_code
_entity_poly.pdbx_strand_id
1 'polypeptide(L)'
;MKPLAGELGLEVRVEEDGQILLPGNGGPRKYSELSTGESRLLNLAFAHTAASVARENENSDDSFEVVVLDEPFANLEDDQRDSAIDFIRDTDIQYIIASSNESLQRHFDPHQVEGLQTMTVQLTWDDLDE
;
A
#
# COMPACT_ATOMS: atom_id res chain seq x y z
N MET A 1 -2.11 19.10 7.63
CA MET A 1 -1.67 18.30 6.48
C MET A 1 -0.31 18.81 6.00
N LYS A 2 0.76 18.05 6.22
CA LYS A 2 2.01 18.23 5.48
C LYS A 2 1.86 17.48 4.16
N PRO A 3 2.05 18.12 2.99
CA PRO A 3 2.00 17.40 1.72
C PRO A 3 3.12 16.36 1.69
N LEU A 4 2.81 15.12 1.28
CA LEU A 4 3.82 14.15 0.87
C LEU A 4 4.56 14.77 -0.32
N ALA A 5 5.80 15.21 -0.06
CA ALA A 5 6.64 15.98 -0.97
C ALA A 5 6.05 17.35 -1.39
N GLY A 6 6.84 18.40 -1.22
CA GLY A 6 6.46 19.74 -1.68
C GLY A 6 6.16 19.73 -3.18
N GLU A 7 5.01 20.28 -3.55
CA GLU A 7 4.59 20.58 -4.94
C GLU A 7 4.14 19.43 -5.84
N LEU A 8 3.50 18.40 -5.30
CA LEU A 8 2.73 17.45 -6.13
C LEU A 8 1.22 17.60 -5.88
N GLY A 9 0.68 18.74 -6.30
CA GLY A 9 -0.72 18.78 -6.76
C GLY A 9 -0.80 18.00 -8.07
N LEU A 10 -0.67 16.67 -8.00
CA LEU A 10 -0.73 15.77 -9.16
C LEU A 10 -2.16 15.77 -9.67
N GLU A 11 -2.43 16.48 -10.75
CA GLU A 11 -3.66 16.29 -11.53
C GLU A 11 -3.53 14.95 -12.28
N VAL A 12 -3.83 13.85 -11.61
CA VAL A 12 -3.88 12.51 -12.21
C VAL A 12 -5.05 12.48 -13.18
N ARG A 13 -4.78 12.13 -14.44
CA ARG A 13 -5.81 12.01 -15.47
C ARG A 13 -6.01 10.54 -15.82
N VAL A 14 -7.25 10.15 -16.05
CA VAL A 14 -7.60 8.81 -16.51
C VAL A 14 -8.24 8.95 -17.89
N GLU A 15 -7.67 8.29 -18.89
CA GLU A 15 -8.22 8.25 -20.25
C GLU A 15 -9.41 7.27 -20.32
N GLU A 16 -10.22 7.37 -21.39
CA GLU A 16 -11.41 6.52 -21.58
C GLU A 16 -11.09 5.02 -21.63
N ASP A 17 -9.87 4.65 -22.02
CA ASP A 17 -9.39 3.27 -22.03
C ASP A 17 -8.81 2.80 -20.69
N GLY A 18 -8.85 3.66 -19.66
CA GLY A 18 -8.34 3.39 -18.32
C GLY A 18 -6.85 3.69 -18.13
N GLN A 19 -6.15 4.27 -19.12
CA GLN A 19 -4.76 4.69 -18.93
C GLN A 19 -4.65 5.83 -17.92
N ILE A 20 -3.75 5.66 -16.95
CA ILE A 20 -3.41 6.69 -15.96
C ILE A 20 -2.25 7.53 -16.50
N LEU A 21 -2.50 8.84 -16.60
CA LEU A 21 -1.55 9.86 -16.99
C LEU A 21 -1.19 10.75 -15.79
N LEU A 22 0.11 10.93 -15.59
CA LEU A 22 0.71 11.63 -14.47
C LEU A 22 1.52 12.81 -14.97
N PRO A 23 1.56 13.95 -14.27
CA PRO A 23 2.42 15.04 -14.67
C PRO A 23 3.91 14.66 -14.58
N GLY A 24 4.70 15.18 -15.50
CA GLY A 24 6.15 15.00 -15.57
C GLY A 24 6.83 16.25 -16.13
N ASN A 25 8.11 16.41 -15.81
CA ASN A 25 8.90 17.59 -16.21
C ASN A 25 9.01 17.79 -17.74
N GLY A 26 8.74 16.74 -18.53
CA GLY A 26 8.73 16.76 -20.00
C GLY A 26 7.33 16.60 -20.63
N GLY A 27 6.26 16.67 -19.83
CA GLY A 27 4.90 16.38 -20.26
C GLY A 27 4.27 15.21 -19.49
N PRO A 28 3.02 14.83 -19.83
CA PRO A 28 2.33 13.71 -19.21
C PRO A 28 3.11 12.40 -19.41
N ARG A 29 3.19 11.60 -18.35
CA ARG A 29 3.82 10.27 -18.34
C ARG A 29 2.76 9.21 -18.04
N LYS A 30 2.89 8.04 -18.64
CA LYS A 30 2.05 6.88 -18.37
C LYS A 30 2.47 6.20 -17.08
N TYR A 31 1.54 5.52 -16.44
CA TYR A 31 1.83 4.65 -15.29
C TYR A 31 2.98 3.66 -15.56
N SER A 32 3.05 3.08 -16.76
CA SER A 32 4.11 2.15 -17.17
C SER A 32 5.51 2.77 -17.28
N GLU A 33 5.60 4.10 -17.27
CA GLU A 33 6.86 4.85 -17.37
C GLU A 33 7.41 5.27 -16.01
N LEU A 34 6.68 4.95 -14.93
CA LEU A 34 7.14 5.19 -13.57
C LEU A 34 8.24 4.20 -13.16
N SER A 35 9.14 4.67 -12.30
CA SER A 35 10.03 3.77 -11.57
C SER A 35 9.23 2.81 -10.67
N THR A 36 9.87 1.72 -10.25
CA THR A 36 9.29 0.76 -9.29
C THR A 36 8.86 1.43 -7.98
N GLY A 37 9.63 2.41 -7.50
CA GLY A 37 9.29 3.15 -6.27
C GLY A 37 8.11 4.10 -6.47
N GLU A 38 8.12 4.89 -7.56
CA GLU A 38 7.01 5.81 -7.88
C GLU A 38 5.68 5.06 -8.08
N SER A 39 5.70 3.96 -8.84
CA SER A 39 4.50 3.14 -9.06
C SER A 39 3.97 2.53 -7.77
N ARG A 40 4.85 2.10 -6.84
CA ARG A 40 4.43 1.61 -5.52
C ARG A 40 3.78 2.69 -4.66
N LEU A 41 4.38 3.87 -4.58
CA LEU A 41 3.80 5.00 -3.85
C LEU A 41 2.44 5.40 -4.43
N LEU A 42 2.33 5.42 -5.76
CA LEU A 42 1.06 5.72 -6.43
C LEU A 42 0.00 4.65 -6.14
N ASN A 43 0.36 3.36 -6.18
CA ASN A 43 -0.57 2.28 -5.84
C ASN A 43 -1.03 2.34 -4.38
N LEU A 44 -0.12 2.69 -3.46
CA LEU A 44 -0.46 2.89 -2.05
C LEU A 44 -1.46 4.04 -1.88
N ALA A 45 -1.20 5.18 -2.51
CA ALA A 45 -2.09 6.34 -2.50
C ALA A 45 -3.45 6.01 -3.13
N PHE A 46 -3.46 5.24 -4.23
CA PHE A 46 -4.69 4.81 -4.89
C PHE A 46 -5.51 3.87 -4.00
N ALA A 47 -4.89 2.86 -3.40
CA ALA A 47 -5.55 1.94 -2.47
C ALA A 47 -6.14 2.68 -1.27
N HIS A 48 -5.39 3.62 -0.69
CA HIS A 48 -5.89 4.50 0.36
C HIS A 48 -7.09 5.32 -0.10
N THR A 49 -6.99 5.97 -1.26
CA THR A 49 -8.08 6.82 -1.80
C THR A 49 -9.34 6.00 -2.04
N ALA A 50 -9.22 4.82 -2.64
CA ALA A 50 -10.35 3.92 -2.86
C ALA A 50 -11.03 3.52 -1.54
N ALA A 51 -10.24 3.14 -0.53
CA ALA A 51 -10.76 2.78 0.79
C ALA A 51 -11.40 3.98 1.52
N SER A 52 -10.78 5.16 1.45
CA SER A 52 -11.32 6.40 2.03
C SER A 52 -12.67 6.77 1.42
N VAL A 53 -12.77 6.75 0.08
CA VAL A 53 -14.01 7.07 -0.64
C VAL A 53 -15.12 6.03 -0.36
N ALA A 54 -14.77 4.75 -0.29
CA ALA A 54 -15.74 3.70 0.04
C ALA A 54 -16.28 3.88 1.47
N ARG A 55 -15.42 4.23 2.42
CA ARG A 55 -15.81 4.47 3.80
C ARG A 55 -16.69 5.71 3.98
N GLU A 56 -16.42 6.79 3.26
CA GLU A 56 -17.23 8.02 3.30
C GLU A 56 -18.64 7.81 2.73
N ASN A 57 -18.85 6.76 1.95
CA ASN A 57 -20.17 6.37 1.47
C ASN A 57 -20.93 5.58 2.54
N GLU A 58 -21.57 6.30 3.49
CA GLU A 58 -22.36 5.76 4.62
C GLU A 58 -23.49 4.78 4.23
N ASN A 59 -23.85 4.71 2.95
CA ASN A 59 -24.93 3.85 2.44
C ASN A 59 -24.43 2.64 1.62
N SER A 60 -23.12 2.37 1.60
CA SER A 60 -22.57 1.21 0.87
C SER A 60 -22.27 0.06 1.83
N ASP A 61 -22.74 -1.14 1.49
CA ASP A 61 -22.31 -2.40 2.11
C ASP A 61 -20.80 -2.69 1.84
N ASP A 62 -20.17 -1.88 0.98
CA ASP A 62 -18.78 -1.97 0.52
C ASP A 62 -17.81 -1.08 1.34
N SER A 63 -18.16 -0.67 2.56
CA SER A 63 -17.26 0.15 3.38
C SER A 63 -15.97 -0.62 3.69
N PHE A 64 -14.86 -0.22 3.08
CA PHE A 64 -13.55 -0.82 3.35
C PHE A 64 -13.00 -0.30 4.68
N GLU A 65 -13.28 -1.02 5.77
CA GLU A 65 -12.71 -0.72 7.10
C GLU A 65 -11.24 -1.15 7.20
N VAL A 66 -10.86 -2.19 6.45
CA VAL A 66 -9.54 -2.83 6.51
C VAL A 66 -8.94 -2.95 5.11
N VAL A 67 -7.67 -2.55 4.98
CA VAL A 67 -6.87 -2.72 3.77
C VAL A 67 -5.68 -3.63 4.08
N VAL A 68 -5.58 -4.75 3.36
CA VAL A 68 -4.45 -5.68 3.48
C VAL A 68 -3.47 -5.44 2.35
N LEU A 69 -2.19 -5.21 2.69
CA LEU A 69 -1.13 -4.90 1.75
C LEU A 69 0.01 -5.91 1.88
N ASP A 70 0.40 -6.51 0.76
CA ASP A 70 1.56 -7.40 0.67
C ASP A 70 2.78 -6.64 0.15
N GLU A 71 3.84 -6.61 0.96
CA GLU A 71 5.10 -5.94 0.69
C GLU A 71 4.95 -4.49 0.17
N PRO A 72 4.11 -3.62 0.77
CA PRO A 72 3.81 -2.29 0.19
C PRO A 72 5.04 -1.39 0.08
N PHE A 73 6.05 -1.61 0.93
CA PHE A 73 7.23 -0.76 1.05
C PHE A 73 8.49 -1.33 0.42
N ALA A 74 8.41 -2.50 -0.24
CA ALA A 74 9.55 -3.09 -0.90
C ALA A 74 10.08 -2.17 -2.01
N ASN A 75 11.41 -2.14 -2.18
CA ASN A 75 12.10 -1.32 -3.19
C ASN A 75 11.87 0.20 -3.08
N LEU A 76 11.40 0.70 -1.94
CA LEU A 76 11.42 2.13 -1.63
C LEU A 76 12.76 2.51 -0.98
N GLU A 77 13.25 3.71 -1.28
CA GLU A 77 14.34 4.31 -0.51
C GLU A 77 13.87 4.63 0.92
N ASP A 78 14.80 4.70 1.88
CA ASP A 78 14.44 4.81 3.31
C ASP A 78 13.60 6.06 3.61
N ASP A 79 13.93 7.23 3.04
CA ASP A 79 13.16 8.46 3.24
C ASP A 79 11.72 8.36 2.66
N GLN A 80 11.58 7.74 1.50
CA GLN A 80 10.28 7.51 0.86
C GLN A 80 9.45 6.50 1.64
N ARG A 81 10.10 5.46 2.16
CA ARG A 81 9.49 4.43 2.99
C ARG A 81 8.98 5.02 4.29
N ASP A 82 9.80 5.77 5.01
CA ASP A 82 9.41 6.40 6.28
C ASP A 82 8.21 7.35 6.05
N SER A 83 8.24 8.15 4.98
CA SER A 83 7.12 9.02 4.59
C SER A 83 5.84 8.25 4.25
N ALA A 84 5.95 7.11 3.57
CA ALA A 84 4.81 6.27 3.21
C ALA A 84 4.21 5.54 4.42
N ILE A 85 5.02 5.15 5.40
CA ILE A 85 4.55 4.56 6.67
C ILE A 85 3.80 5.61 7.48
N ASP A 86 4.37 6.80 7.63
CA ASP A 86 3.70 7.90 8.33
C ASP A 86 2.37 8.25 7.66
N PHE A 87 2.31 8.25 6.32
CA PHE A 87 1.08 8.48 5.57
C PHE A 87 -0.06 7.53 5.96
N ILE A 88 0.19 6.22 6.03
CA ILE A 88 -0.87 5.24 6.34
C ILE A 88 -1.21 5.18 7.84
N ARG A 89 -0.26 5.53 8.71
CA ARG A 89 -0.45 5.50 10.17
C ARG A 89 -1.33 6.64 10.65
N ASP A 90 -1.29 7.78 9.96
CA ASP A 90 -2.06 8.99 10.32
C ASP A 90 -3.50 8.98 9.78
N THR A 91 -4.00 7.82 9.34
CA THR A 91 -5.35 7.67 8.76
C THR A 91 -6.25 6.86 9.68
N ASP A 92 -7.56 7.04 9.54
CA ASP A 92 -8.53 6.25 10.30
C ASP A 92 -8.75 4.84 9.72
N ILE A 93 -8.16 4.50 8.57
CA ILE A 93 -8.31 3.20 7.90
C ILE A 93 -7.38 2.18 8.56
N GLN A 94 -7.88 0.97 8.85
CA GLN A 94 -7.04 -0.08 9.39
C GLN A 94 -6.20 -0.72 8.28
N TYR A 95 -4.88 -0.67 8.42
CA TYR A 95 -3.95 -1.36 7.52
C TYR A 95 -3.39 -2.63 8.15
N ILE A 96 -3.41 -3.72 7.41
CA ILE A 96 -2.67 -4.96 7.72
C ILE A 96 -1.55 -5.08 6.70
N ILE A 97 -0.31 -5.21 7.16
CA ILE A 97 0.87 -5.16 6.31
C ILE A 97 1.65 -6.46 6.46
N ALA A 98 1.78 -7.20 5.37
CA ALA A 98 2.74 -8.29 5.27
C ALA A 98 4.06 -7.73 4.73
N SER A 99 5.17 -8.05 5.39
CA SER A 99 6.50 -7.61 4.97
C SER A 99 7.58 -8.54 5.50
N SER A 100 8.56 -8.83 4.65
CA SER A 100 9.82 -9.50 4.99
C SER A 100 10.88 -8.54 5.54
N ASN A 101 10.65 -7.22 5.47
CA ASN A 101 11.56 -6.22 5.98
C ASN A 101 11.36 -5.96 7.48
N GLU A 102 12.15 -6.62 8.32
CA GLU A 102 12.13 -6.47 9.78
C GLU A 102 12.42 -5.05 10.26
N SER A 103 13.14 -4.22 9.48
CA SER A 103 13.41 -2.83 9.87
C SER A 103 12.14 -1.99 10.00
N LEU A 104 11.03 -2.40 9.37
CA LEU A 104 9.75 -1.74 9.49
C LEU A 104 9.16 -1.80 10.90
N GLN A 105 9.49 -2.84 11.67
CA GLN A 105 8.89 -3.08 13.00
C GLN A 105 9.10 -1.88 13.94
N ARG A 106 10.21 -1.14 13.77
CA ARG A 106 10.53 0.06 14.57
C ARG A 106 9.50 1.20 14.42
N HIS A 107 8.66 1.17 13.37
CA HIS A 107 7.66 2.20 13.10
C HIS A 107 6.27 1.91 13.68
N PHE A 108 6.07 0.70 14.21
CA PHE A 108 4.78 0.22 14.74
C PHE A 108 4.89 -0.06 16.25
N ASP A 109 3.76 -0.07 16.95
CA ASP A 109 3.73 -0.57 18.32
C ASP A 109 4.16 -2.05 18.31
N PRO A 110 5.10 -2.49 19.18
CA PRO A 110 5.51 -3.89 19.25
C PRO A 110 4.36 -4.88 19.45
N HIS A 111 3.26 -4.48 20.07
CA HIS A 111 2.05 -5.30 20.24
C HIS A 111 1.21 -5.45 18.96
N GLN A 112 1.52 -4.69 17.90
CA GLN A 112 0.88 -4.76 16.59
C GLN A 112 1.73 -5.54 15.57
N VAL A 113 2.91 -6.01 15.97
CA VAL A 113 3.84 -6.72 15.10
C VAL A 113 3.80 -8.21 15.44
N GLU A 114 3.38 -9.02 14.47
CA GLU A 114 3.33 -10.46 14.61
C GLU A 114 4.25 -11.13 13.58
N GLY A 115 5.06 -12.07 14.06
CA GLY A 115 5.91 -12.91 13.20
C GLY A 115 5.12 -14.06 12.62
N LEU A 116 4.96 -14.10 11.30
CA LEU A 116 4.30 -15.23 10.64
C LEU A 116 5.25 -16.43 10.56
N GLN A 117 5.01 -17.48 11.34
CA GLN A 117 5.73 -18.74 11.21
C GLN A 117 5.03 -19.63 10.18
N THR A 118 5.72 -19.95 9.09
CA THR A 118 5.25 -20.97 8.14
C THR A 118 5.56 -22.36 8.69
N MET A 119 4.54 -23.08 9.17
CA MET A 119 4.69 -24.52 9.40
C MET A 119 4.67 -25.23 8.05
N THR A 120 5.80 -25.82 7.65
CA THR A 120 5.82 -26.79 6.56
C THR A 120 5.08 -28.04 7.03
N VAL A 121 3.79 -28.13 6.73
CA VAL A 121 3.04 -29.38 6.91
C VAL A 121 3.47 -30.35 5.81
N GLN A 122 4.53 -31.12 6.08
CA GLN A 122 4.79 -32.33 5.32
C GLN A 122 3.79 -33.39 5.80
N LEU A 123 2.61 -33.44 5.18
CA LEU A 123 1.76 -34.62 5.26
C LEU A 123 2.40 -35.69 4.38
N THR A 124 2.90 -36.76 5.00
CA THR A 124 3.18 -37.98 4.25
C THR A 124 1.87 -38.72 4.03
N TRP A 125 1.73 -39.43 2.91
CA TRP A 125 0.50 -40.15 2.59
C TRP A 125 0.12 -41.19 3.67
N ASP A 126 1.09 -41.63 4.47
CA ASP A 126 0.91 -42.53 5.61
C ASP A 126 0.15 -41.87 6.78
N ASP A 127 0.10 -40.53 6.85
CA ASP A 127 -0.59 -39.78 7.92
C ASP A 127 -2.10 -39.58 7.65
N LEU A 128 -2.61 -40.02 6.49
CA LEU A 128 -4.01 -39.85 6.06
C LEU A 128 -4.87 -41.10 6.25
N ASP A 129 -4.29 -42.22 6.71
CA ASP A 129 -4.93 -43.54 6.82
C ASP A 129 -5.18 -44.02 8.27
N GLU A 130 -5.12 -43.15 9.29
CA GLU A 130 -5.57 -43.44 10.68
C GLU A 130 -6.94 -42.82 11.03
#